data_AF-A0A2N1QP97-F1
#
_entry.id   AF-A0A2N1QP97-F1
#
_cell.length_a   1.000
_cell.length_b   1.000
_cell.length_c   1.000
_cell.angle_alpha   90.00
_cell.angle_beta   90.00
_cell.angle_gamma   90.00
#
_symmetry.space_group_name_H-M   'P 1'
#
loop_
_entity.id
_entity.type
_entity.pdbx_description
1 polymer ?
#
loop_
_entity_poly.entity_id
_entity_poly.type
_entity_poly.pdbx_seq_one_letter_code
_entity_poly.pdbx_strand_id
1 'polypeptide(L)'
;MLRGFLVFTLFFSLSAVAFADAKVLARWSQTKSFESDLGSELDVRATYYSAEYIEALVKQEAEKNLWTSDETEQYKYQLLSGLSLDEYIPIHIEFDNRGPTMHLAPFDSFLTLWVGKNKLTPADFDKRFNFGFQGKREGLVFFPRYDNKGKSYLEGVKTIRFTIAGSISSATINLSTLDFVWDVARDNPEALYKGRAAARLELDRLIKRIEKLNAEKRELEGKLSELNAELDTITHRVEELQRQ
;
A
#
# COMPACT_ATOMS: atom_id res chain seq x y z
N MET A 1 22.46 -14.59 64.69
CA MET A 1 22.34 -13.21 64.18
C MET A 1 22.01 -13.28 62.69
N LEU A 2 21.11 -12.40 62.29
CA LEU A 2 20.40 -12.29 61.02
C LEU A 2 21.31 -11.81 59.85
N ARG A 3 20.76 -11.91 58.62
CA ARG A 3 21.12 -11.27 57.32
C ARG A 3 21.83 -12.24 56.36
N GLY A 4 21.20 -12.77 55.31
CA GLY A 4 20.19 -12.20 54.41
C GLY A 4 20.87 -11.82 53.10
N PHE A 5 21.05 -12.80 52.20
CA PHE A 5 21.59 -12.56 50.86
C PHE A 5 20.41 -12.41 49.90
N LEU A 6 20.16 -11.17 49.49
CA LEU A 6 19.06 -10.77 48.62
C LEU A 6 19.51 -11.03 47.17
N VAL A 7 18.91 -12.02 46.52
CA VAL A 7 19.10 -12.30 45.09
C VAL A 7 18.38 -11.20 44.31
N PHE A 8 19.15 -10.32 43.66
CA PHE A 8 18.63 -9.33 42.73
C PHE A 8 18.59 -9.96 41.33
N THR A 9 17.51 -10.70 41.02
CA THR A 9 17.19 -11.08 39.64
C THR A 9 16.68 -9.84 38.90
N LEU A 10 17.60 -9.15 38.23
CA LEU A 10 17.27 -8.06 37.32
C LEU A 10 16.63 -8.66 36.05
N PHE A 11 15.35 -8.34 35.83
CA PHE A 11 14.61 -8.70 34.62
C PHE A 11 15.25 -8.03 33.38
N PHE A 12 15.98 -8.82 32.58
CA PHE A 12 16.37 -8.47 31.21
C PHE A 12 15.43 -9.20 30.23
N SER A 13 14.21 -8.69 30.04
CA SER A 13 13.25 -9.24 29.05
C SER A 13 12.96 -8.30 27.88
N LEU A 14 13.48 -7.07 27.86
CA LEU A 14 13.22 -6.11 26.77
C LEU A 14 13.95 -6.44 25.45
N SER A 15 15.05 -7.22 25.48
CA SER A 15 15.88 -7.44 24.29
C SER A 15 15.25 -8.39 23.26
N ALA A 16 14.44 -9.35 23.69
CA ALA A 16 13.85 -10.36 22.80
C ALA A 16 12.71 -9.79 21.93
N VAL A 17 11.96 -8.83 22.47
CA VAL A 17 10.80 -8.24 21.81
C VAL A 17 11.24 -7.25 20.72
N ALA A 18 12.19 -6.35 21.02
CA ALA A 18 12.75 -5.43 20.01
C ALA A 18 13.43 -6.18 18.85
N PHE A 19 14.07 -7.32 19.16
CA PHE A 19 14.68 -8.17 18.14
C PHE A 19 13.64 -8.89 17.25
N ALA A 20 12.51 -9.30 17.82
CA ALA A 20 11.40 -9.87 17.05
C ALA A 20 10.79 -8.85 16.09
N ASP A 21 10.55 -7.62 16.56
CA ASP A 21 10.00 -6.55 15.72
C ASP A 21 10.97 -6.17 14.58
N ALA A 22 12.26 -6.04 14.86
CA ALA A 22 13.28 -5.81 13.83
C ALA A 22 13.30 -6.91 12.75
N LYS A 23 13.14 -8.17 13.15
CA LYS A 23 13.03 -9.30 12.21
C LYS A 23 11.76 -9.22 11.37
N VAL A 24 10.64 -8.78 11.95
CA VAL A 24 9.40 -8.56 11.21
C VAL A 24 9.59 -7.45 10.18
N LEU A 25 10.16 -6.31 10.57
CA LEU A 25 10.44 -5.19 9.68
C LEU A 25 11.34 -5.60 8.51
N ALA A 26 12.44 -6.29 8.79
CA ALA A 26 13.40 -6.74 7.77
C ALA A 26 12.82 -7.79 6.80
N ARG A 27 11.85 -8.60 7.23
CA ARG A 27 11.18 -9.56 6.33
C ARG A 27 10.34 -8.86 5.26
N TRP A 28 9.70 -7.75 5.63
CA TRP A 28 8.79 -7.02 4.74
C TRP A 28 9.45 -5.88 3.99
N SER A 29 10.63 -5.42 4.44
CA SER A 29 11.46 -4.42 3.77
C SER A 29 12.72 -5.07 3.19
N GLN A 30 12.79 -5.19 1.88
CA GLN A 30 13.93 -5.78 1.17
C GLN A 30 14.76 -4.69 0.50
N THR A 31 16.06 -4.70 0.74
CA THR A 31 17.02 -3.80 0.06
C THR A 31 17.87 -4.60 -0.93
N LYS A 32 18.08 -4.04 -2.12
CA LYS A 32 19.01 -4.54 -3.11
C LYS A 32 19.97 -3.43 -3.52
N SER A 33 21.26 -3.75 -3.53
CA SER A 33 22.34 -2.85 -3.89
C SER A 33 22.90 -3.23 -5.26
N PHE A 34 23.14 -2.23 -6.09
CA PHE A 34 23.66 -2.37 -7.45
C PHE A 34 24.83 -1.43 -7.64
N GLU A 35 25.85 -1.88 -8.36
CA GLU A 35 27.05 -1.11 -8.67
C GLU A 35 27.40 -1.33 -10.15
N SER A 36 27.78 -0.25 -10.85
CA SER A 36 28.32 -0.35 -12.21
C SER A 36 29.84 -0.36 -12.20
N ASP A 37 30.44 -0.89 -13.27
CA ASP A 37 31.90 -0.86 -13.48
C ASP A 37 32.49 0.56 -13.50
N LEU A 38 31.64 1.57 -13.70
CA LEU A 38 31.99 3.00 -13.70
C LEU A 38 31.81 3.67 -12.33
N GLY A 39 31.55 2.88 -11.27
CA GLY A 39 31.42 3.34 -9.88
C GLY A 39 30.08 4.00 -9.55
N SER A 40 29.03 3.82 -10.37
CA SER A 40 27.68 4.28 -10.00
C SER A 40 27.03 3.26 -9.07
N GLU A 41 26.53 3.70 -7.92
CA GLU A 41 25.80 2.83 -6.99
C GLU A 41 24.31 3.19 -6.96
N LEU A 42 23.46 2.18 -6.80
CA LEU A 42 22.04 2.35 -6.53
C LEU A 42 21.60 1.36 -5.46
N ASP A 43 21.10 1.86 -4.33
CA ASP A 43 20.32 1.04 -3.40
C ASP A 43 18.83 1.23 -3.69
N VAL A 44 18.12 0.11 -3.81
CA VAL A 44 16.66 0.08 -3.94
C VAL A 44 16.07 -0.70 -2.78
N ARG A 45 15.28 -0.03 -1.95
CA ARG A 45 14.52 -0.65 -0.87
C ARG A 45 13.05 -0.66 -1.24
N ALA A 46 12.42 -1.83 -1.18
CA ALA A 46 10.99 -1.98 -1.35
C ALA A 46 10.38 -2.59 -0.09
N THR A 47 9.24 -2.05 0.34
CA THR A 47 8.55 -2.50 1.54
C THR A 47 7.07 -2.75 1.26
N TYR A 48 6.61 -3.95 1.58
CA TYR A 48 5.19 -4.28 1.59
C TYR A 48 4.59 -4.05 2.98
N TYR A 49 3.52 -3.26 3.06
CA TYR A 49 2.85 -2.95 4.33
C TYR A 49 1.87 -4.07 4.73
N SER A 50 2.41 -5.18 5.23
CA SER A 50 1.60 -6.21 5.90
C SER A 50 1.06 -5.71 7.23
N ALA A 51 0.05 -6.42 7.77
CA ALA A 51 -0.49 -6.11 9.09
C ALA A 51 0.58 -6.14 10.18
N GLU A 52 1.39 -7.19 10.20
CA GLU A 52 2.45 -7.35 11.18
C GLU A 52 3.58 -6.33 11.00
N TYR A 53 3.87 -5.89 9.76
CA TYR A 53 4.83 -4.82 9.52
C TYR A 53 4.33 -3.51 10.11
N ILE A 54 3.06 -3.16 9.87
CA ILE A 54 2.47 -1.92 10.37
C ILE A 54 2.49 -1.89 11.90
N GLU A 55 2.09 -2.96 12.58
CA GLU A 55 2.12 -3.02 14.04
C GLU A 55 3.56 -2.88 14.58
N ALA A 56 4.52 -3.58 13.97
CA ALA A 56 5.93 -3.48 14.35
C ALA A 56 6.48 -2.06 14.11
N LEU A 57 6.10 -1.41 13.00
CA LEU A 57 6.50 -0.05 12.67
C LEU A 57 5.93 0.98 13.65
N VAL A 58 4.62 0.92 13.92
CA VAL A 58 3.94 1.81 14.87
C VAL A 58 4.57 1.69 16.25
N LYS A 59 4.85 0.46 16.69
CA LYS A 59 5.50 0.21 17.97
C LYS A 59 6.93 0.74 18.01
N GLN A 60 7.72 0.50 16.95
CA GLN A 60 9.09 1.01 16.85
C GLN A 60 9.12 2.55 16.90
N GLU A 61 8.24 3.22 16.17
CA GLU A 61 8.16 4.68 16.19
C GLU A 61 7.65 5.21 17.54
N ALA A 62 6.68 4.53 18.18
CA ALA A 62 6.24 4.90 19.52
C ALA A 62 7.36 4.81 20.56
N GLU A 63 8.15 3.73 20.54
CA GLU A 63 9.29 3.54 21.45
C GLU A 63 10.40 4.57 21.19
N LYS A 64 10.75 4.78 19.92
CA LYS A 64 11.79 5.72 19.48
C LYS A 64 11.47 7.17 19.84
N ASN A 65 10.20 7.56 19.74
CA ASN A 65 9.76 8.92 20.01
C ASN A 65 9.15 9.10 21.42
N LEU A 66 9.13 8.05 22.25
CA LEU A 66 8.54 8.04 23.59
C LEU A 66 7.07 8.49 23.61
N TRP A 67 6.30 8.07 22.61
CA TRP A 67 4.90 8.45 22.46
C TRP A 67 4.01 7.85 23.55
N THR A 68 3.00 8.63 23.94
CA THR A 68 1.87 8.16 24.72
C THR A 68 0.99 7.20 23.92
N SER A 69 0.07 6.50 24.59
CA SER A 69 -0.90 5.64 23.91
C SER A 69 -1.76 6.40 22.91
N ASP A 70 -2.13 7.65 23.23
CA ASP A 70 -2.98 8.47 22.38
C ASP A 70 -2.23 8.94 21.11
N GLU A 71 -0.98 9.37 21.26
CA GLU A 71 -0.12 9.72 20.12
C GLU A 71 0.16 8.51 19.22
N THR A 72 0.37 7.33 19.81
CA THR A 72 0.57 6.08 19.08
C THR A 72 -0.66 5.69 18.28
N GLU A 73 -1.87 5.76 18.88
CA GLU A 73 -3.12 5.51 18.16
C GLU A 73 -3.35 6.54 17.04
N GLN A 74 -3.03 7.82 17.28
CA GLN A 74 -3.19 8.88 16.29
C GLN A 74 -2.23 8.69 15.10
N TYR A 75 -0.98 8.31 15.35
CA TYR A 75 -0.03 7.95 14.30
C TYR A 75 -0.51 6.75 13.50
N LYS A 76 -0.96 5.68 14.18
CA LYS A 76 -1.52 4.49 13.53
C LYS A 76 -2.71 4.84 12.63
N TYR A 77 -3.61 5.70 13.10
CA TYR A 77 -4.73 6.19 12.29
C TYR A 77 -4.27 6.92 11.03
N GLN A 78 -3.31 7.85 11.15
CA GLN A 78 -2.78 8.60 10.02
C GLN A 78 -2.09 7.70 9.00
N LEU A 79 -1.26 6.75 9.48
CA LEU A 79 -0.58 5.77 8.65
C LEU A 79 -1.59 4.93 7.87
N LEU A 80 -2.55 4.31 8.56
CA LEU A 80 -3.56 3.45 7.92
C LEU A 80 -4.44 4.22 6.92
N SER A 81 -4.80 5.46 7.24
CA SER A 81 -5.54 6.33 6.34
C SER A 81 -4.76 6.63 5.06
N GLY A 82 -3.47 6.97 5.18
CA GLY A 82 -2.60 7.22 4.04
C GLY A 82 -2.29 5.98 3.20
N LEU A 83 -2.27 4.80 3.80
CA LEU A 83 -2.05 3.54 3.11
C LEU A 83 -3.30 3.07 2.33
N SER A 84 -4.50 3.47 2.75
CA SER A 84 -5.78 3.13 2.08
C SER A 84 -5.88 1.63 1.73
N LEU A 85 -5.55 0.78 2.71
CA LEU A 85 -5.43 -0.68 2.55
C LEU A 85 -6.74 -1.34 2.09
N ASP A 86 -7.87 -0.69 2.31
CA ASP A 86 -9.19 -1.13 1.90
C ASP A 86 -9.43 -1.00 0.40
N GLU A 87 -8.65 -0.20 -0.31
CA GLU A 87 -8.74 0.00 -1.77
C GLU A 87 -7.47 -0.48 -2.51
N TYR A 88 -6.32 -0.33 -1.86
CA TYR A 88 -5.02 -0.52 -2.49
C TYR A 88 -4.13 -1.54 -1.77
N ILE A 89 -3.12 -2.00 -2.52
CA ILE A 89 -1.97 -2.74 -2.04
C ILE A 89 -0.79 -1.76 -2.12
N PRO A 90 -0.42 -1.09 -1.02
CA PRO A 90 0.66 -0.10 -1.03
C PRO A 90 2.03 -0.76 -0.91
N ILE A 91 2.97 -0.26 -1.71
CA ILE A 91 4.40 -0.59 -1.64
C ILE A 91 5.18 0.70 -1.44
N HIS A 92 5.98 0.77 -0.37
CA HIS A 92 6.97 1.82 -0.22
C HIS A 92 8.17 1.51 -1.10
N ILE A 93 8.68 2.50 -1.81
CA ILE A 93 9.92 2.37 -2.57
C ILE A 93 10.84 3.49 -2.14
N GLU A 94 12.11 3.15 -1.94
CA GLU A 94 13.18 4.09 -1.71
C GLU A 94 14.34 3.78 -2.64
N PHE A 95 14.88 4.85 -3.23
CA PHE A 95 16.11 4.83 -4.01
C PHE A 95 17.16 5.65 -3.26
N ASP A 96 18.40 5.16 -3.17
CA ASP A 96 19.59 5.96 -2.86
C ASP A 96 20.53 5.88 -4.06
N ASN A 97 20.46 6.89 -4.93
CA ASN A 97 21.21 6.93 -6.19
C ASN A 97 22.52 7.71 -6.01
N ARG A 98 23.65 7.02 -6.11
CA ARG A 98 25.00 7.60 -6.11
C ARG A 98 25.64 7.45 -7.48
N GLY A 99 24.91 7.90 -8.49
CA GLY A 99 25.36 7.94 -9.87
C GLY A 99 24.79 9.15 -10.62
N PRO A 100 24.80 9.11 -11.95
CA PRO A 100 24.10 10.10 -12.77
C PRO A 100 22.62 10.23 -12.39
N THR A 101 22.01 11.37 -12.74
CA THR A 101 20.60 11.65 -12.47
C THR A 101 19.71 10.55 -13.07
N MET A 102 18.87 9.93 -12.24
CA MET A 102 17.85 8.98 -12.68
C MET A 102 16.66 9.76 -13.25
N HIS A 103 16.16 9.31 -14.40
CA HIS A 103 14.99 9.88 -15.07
C HIS A 103 13.94 8.80 -15.22
N LEU A 104 12.95 8.79 -14.32
CA LEU A 104 11.98 7.71 -14.25
C LEU A 104 10.60 8.11 -14.80
N ALA A 105 10.44 9.18 -15.57
CA ALA A 105 9.14 9.49 -16.16
C ALA A 105 8.89 8.68 -17.45
N PRO A 106 7.71 8.06 -17.64
CA PRO A 106 6.62 7.90 -16.66
C PRO A 106 6.89 6.75 -15.67
N PHE A 107 6.83 7.02 -14.37
CA PHE A 107 7.34 6.11 -13.33
C PHE A 107 6.58 4.80 -13.25
N ASP A 108 5.27 4.85 -13.42
CA ASP A 108 4.38 3.70 -13.44
C ASP A 108 4.75 2.67 -14.51
N SER A 109 5.34 3.09 -15.63
CA SER A 109 5.73 2.17 -16.72
C SER A 109 6.85 1.19 -16.33
N PHE A 110 7.64 1.53 -15.31
CA PHE A 110 8.72 0.68 -14.82
C PHE A 110 8.23 -0.35 -13.79
N LEU A 111 7.00 -0.22 -13.30
CA LEU A 111 6.51 -0.95 -12.14
C LEU A 111 5.48 -2.01 -12.51
N THR A 112 5.57 -3.16 -11.86
CA THR A 112 4.56 -4.20 -11.97
C THR A 112 4.44 -4.95 -10.66
N LEU A 113 3.22 -5.15 -10.18
CA LEU A 113 2.94 -6.07 -9.08
C LEU A 113 2.30 -7.35 -9.63
N TRP A 114 2.98 -8.47 -9.40
CA TRP A 114 2.48 -9.80 -9.71
C TRP A 114 1.81 -10.38 -8.48
N VAL A 115 0.51 -10.66 -8.60
CA VAL A 115 -0.30 -11.27 -7.54
C VAL A 115 -0.85 -12.59 -8.06
N GLY A 116 -0.16 -13.68 -7.75
CA GLY A 116 -0.40 -14.98 -8.39
C GLY A 116 -0.18 -14.90 -9.90
N LYS A 117 -1.24 -15.07 -10.69
CA LYS A 117 -1.21 -14.95 -12.16
C LYS A 117 -1.54 -13.54 -12.65
N ASN A 118 -2.01 -12.66 -11.77
CA ASN A 118 -2.46 -11.33 -12.14
C ASN A 118 -1.27 -10.38 -12.24
N LYS A 119 -1.24 -9.60 -13.32
CA LYS A 119 -0.27 -8.52 -13.54
C LYS A 119 -0.98 -7.20 -13.27
N LEU A 120 -0.54 -6.47 -12.25
CA LEU A 120 -1.13 -5.19 -11.84
C LEU A 120 -0.17 -4.05 -12.16
N THR A 121 -0.70 -2.98 -12.73
CA THR A 121 -0.04 -1.69 -12.86
C THR A 121 -0.42 -0.79 -11.69
N PRO A 122 0.41 0.20 -11.31
CA PRO A 122 0.04 1.17 -10.30
C PRO A 122 -1.26 1.89 -10.67
N ALA A 123 -2.16 2.05 -9.70
CA ALA A 123 -3.32 2.92 -9.79
C ALA A 123 -2.95 4.36 -9.43
N ASP A 124 -2.07 4.54 -8.45
CA ASP A 124 -1.49 5.84 -8.10
C ASP A 124 -0.08 5.69 -7.51
N PHE A 125 0.66 6.79 -7.43
CA PHE A 125 2.02 6.85 -6.89
C PHE A 125 2.44 8.29 -6.62
N ASP A 126 3.49 8.45 -5.81
CA ASP A 126 4.11 9.76 -5.58
C ASP A 126 4.70 10.37 -6.87
N LYS A 127 4.08 11.44 -7.37
CA LYS A 127 4.47 12.09 -8.64
C LYS A 127 5.89 12.66 -8.63
N ARG A 128 6.52 12.80 -7.45
CA ARG A 128 7.93 13.19 -7.35
C ARG A 128 8.86 12.21 -8.07
N PHE A 129 8.47 10.94 -8.24
CA PHE A 129 9.26 9.98 -9.01
C PHE A 129 9.37 10.32 -10.51
N ASN A 130 8.47 11.13 -11.07
CA ASN A 130 8.57 11.56 -12.47
C ASN A 130 9.62 12.65 -12.71
N PHE A 131 10.17 13.27 -11.66
CA PHE A 131 11.20 14.28 -11.80
C PHE A 131 12.57 13.63 -11.67
N GLY A 132 13.56 14.12 -12.43
CA GLY A 132 14.93 13.61 -12.34
C GLY A 132 15.50 13.75 -10.91
N PHE A 133 16.34 12.81 -10.46
CA PHE A 133 16.99 12.92 -9.15
C PHE A 133 18.33 12.21 -9.00
N GLN A 134 19.10 12.71 -8.04
CA GLN A 134 20.28 12.10 -7.43
C GLN A 134 20.06 11.96 -5.93
N GLY A 135 20.79 11.07 -5.28
CA GLY A 135 20.66 10.78 -3.86
C GLY A 135 19.33 10.09 -3.53
N LYS A 136 18.77 10.41 -2.37
CA LYS A 136 17.62 9.70 -1.81
C LYS A 136 16.28 10.22 -2.34
N ARG A 137 15.42 9.29 -2.75
CA ARG A 137 14.01 9.56 -3.03
C ARG A 137 13.14 8.38 -2.60
N GLU A 138 12.08 8.68 -1.88
CA GLU A 138 11.12 7.69 -1.39
C GLU A 138 9.67 8.13 -1.63
N GLY A 139 8.78 7.15 -1.61
CA GLY A 139 7.35 7.37 -1.79
C GLY A 139 6.56 6.08 -1.88
N LEU A 140 5.24 6.23 -1.85
CA LEU A 140 4.30 5.13 -1.98
C LEU A 140 3.88 4.91 -3.43
N VAL A 141 3.65 3.65 -3.75
CA VAL A 141 3.01 3.18 -4.98
C VAL A 141 1.81 2.33 -4.60
N PHE A 142 0.66 2.66 -5.16
CA PHE A 142 -0.62 2.04 -4.84
C PHE A 142 -1.06 1.15 -6.00
N PHE A 143 -1.17 -0.16 -5.76
CA PHE A 143 -1.74 -1.10 -6.73
C PHE A 143 -3.20 -1.39 -6.37
N PRO A 144 -4.08 -1.65 -7.35
CA PRO A 144 -5.48 -1.97 -7.06
C PRO A 144 -5.56 -3.27 -6.24
N ARG A 145 -6.36 -3.27 -5.16
CA ARG A 145 -6.58 -4.48 -4.34
C ARG A 145 -7.62 -5.43 -4.91
N TYR A 146 -8.58 -4.92 -5.69
CA TYR A 146 -9.68 -5.70 -6.23
C TYR A 146 -9.70 -5.64 -7.76
N ASP A 147 -10.20 -6.69 -8.38
CA ASP A 147 -10.52 -6.71 -9.80
C ASP A 147 -11.79 -5.90 -10.11
N ASN A 148 -12.09 -5.75 -11.41
CA ASN A 148 -13.28 -5.02 -11.88
C ASN A 148 -14.61 -5.65 -11.43
N LYS A 149 -14.59 -6.86 -10.87
CA LYS A 149 -15.76 -7.58 -10.33
C LYS A 149 -15.82 -7.51 -8.80
N GLY A 150 -14.90 -6.79 -8.16
CA GLY A 150 -14.82 -6.65 -6.70
C GLY A 150 -14.17 -7.83 -5.99
N LYS A 151 -13.52 -8.75 -6.71
CA LYS A 151 -12.77 -9.86 -6.08
C LYS A 151 -11.38 -9.39 -5.69
N SER A 152 -10.97 -9.65 -4.45
CA SER A 152 -9.63 -9.31 -3.95
C SER A 152 -8.55 -10.09 -4.69
N TYR A 153 -7.51 -9.40 -5.17
CA TYR A 153 -6.35 -10.05 -5.76
C TYR A 153 -5.54 -10.85 -4.75
N LEU A 154 -5.58 -10.48 -3.47
CA LEU A 154 -4.82 -11.14 -2.39
C LEU A 154 -5.50 -12.42 -1.85
N GLU A 155 -6.75 -12.68 -2.24
CA GLU A 155 -7.48 -13.85 -1.75
C GLU A 155 -6.82 -15.17 -2.18
N GLY A 156 -6.41 -15.99 -1.20
CA GLY A 156 -5.77 -17.28 -1.44
C GLY A 156 -4.35 -17.19 -2.01
N VAL A 157 -3.75 -16.00 -2.04
CA VAL A 157 -2.40 -15.78 -2.55
C VAL A 157 -1.37 -16.05 -1.47
N LYS A 158 -0.34 -16.83 -1.81
CA LYS A 158 0.78 -17.12 -0.89
C LYS A 158 1.92 -16.14 -1.04
N THR A 159 2.20 -15.72 -2.27
CA THR A 159 3.33 -14.85 -2.57
C THR A 159 2.95 -13.78 -3.57
N ILE A 160 3.54 -12.61 -3.39
CA ILE A 160 3.48 -11.51 -4.35
C ILE A 160 4.90 -11.19 -4.80
N ARG A 161 5.02 -10.70 -6.04
CA ARG A 161 6.30 -10.24 -6.58
C ARG A 161 6.14 -8.84 -7.13
N PHE A 162 6.89 -7.90 -6.57
CA PHE A 162 7.02 -6.56 -7.10
C PHE A 162 8.25 -6.48 -8.00
N THR A 163 8.05 -5.99 -9.21
CA THR A 163 9.07 -5.92 -10.25
C THR A 163 9.27 -4.47 -10.65
N ILE A 164 10.52 -4.04 -10.65
CA ILE A 164 10.97 -2.79 -11.27
C ILE A 164 11.79 -3.16 -12.51
N ALA A 165 11.57 -2.50 -13.65
CA ALA A 165 12.40 -2.73 -14.82
C ALA A 165 13.87 -2.30 -14.56
N GLY A 166 14.84 -2.99 -15.15
CA GLY A 166 16.27 -2.72 -14.89
C GLY A 166 16.79 -1.43 -15.52
N SER A 167 16.11 -0.86 -16.51
CA SER A 167 16.55 0.36 -17.20
C SER A 167 16.29 1.67 -16.40
N ILE A 168 16.27 1.62 -15.06
CA ILE A 168 15.98 2.77 -14.20
C ILE A 168 17.22 3.61 -13.88
N SER A 169 18.43 3.02 -13.94
CA SER A 169 19.69 3.72 -13.68
C SER A 169 20.86 3.11 -14.46
N SER A 170 21.98 3.83 -14.53
CA SER A 170 23.23 3.29 -15.08
C SER A 170 23.75 2.06 -14.34
N ALA A 171 23.48 1.97 -13.03
CA ALA A 171 23.85 0.81 -12.19
C ALA A 171 23.00 -0.44 -12.48
N THR A 172 21.83 -0.27 -13.09
CA THR A 172 20.86 -1.36 -13.31
C THR A 172 20.60 -1.68 -14.78
N ILE A 173 21.17 -0.89 -15.71
CA ILE A 173 20.88 -0.95 -17.16
C ILE A 173 21.14 -2.33 -17.80
N ASN A 174 22.04 -3.14 -17.21
CA ASN A 174 22.35 -4.49 -17.69
C ASN A 174 21.39 -5.57 -17.14
N LEU A 175 20.49 -5.21 -16.23
CA LEU A 175 19.48 -6.10 -15.68
C LEU A 175 18.18 -5.99 -16.49
N SER A 176 17.47 -7.11 -16.62
CA SER A 176 16.11 -7.08 -17.14
C SER A 176 15.15 -6.49 -16.11
N THR A 177 15.21 -6.98 -14.87
CA THR A 177 14.32 -6.60 -13.77
C THR A 177 14.98 -6.67 -12.40
N LEU A 178 14.41 -5.93 -11.46
CA LEU A 178 14.66 -6.00 -10.02
C LEU A 178 13.40 -6.55 -9.34
N ASP A 179 13.47 -7.80 -8.88
CA ASP A 179 12.30 -8.49 -8.31
C ASP A 179 12.35 -8.59 -6.77
N PHE A 180 11.33 -8.08 -6.09
CA PHE A 180 11.13 -8.21 -4.65
C PHE A 180 9.97 -9.17 -4.39
N VAL A 181 10.14 -10.14 -3.50
CA VAL A 181 9.16 -11.22 -3.30
C VAL A 181 8.83 -11.36 -1.82
N TRP A 182 7.54 -11.30 -1.49
CA TRP A 182 7.06 -11.46 -0.12
C TRP A 182 6.09 -12.64 -0.01
N ASP A 183 6.17 -13.36 1.11
CA ASP A 183 5.19 -14.36 1.53
C ASP A 183 4.06 -13.67 2.28
N VAL A 184 2.89 -13.62 1.65
CA VAL A 184 1.66 -13.00 2.16
C VAL A 184 0.63 -14.01 2.63
N ALA A 185 0.95 -15.31 2.66
CA ALA A 185 -0.01 -16.38 2.96
C ALA A 185 -0.66 -16.22 4.35
N ARG A 186 0.02 -15.54 5.27
CA ARG A 186 -0.44 -15.30 6.66
C ARG A 186 -0.73 -13.83 6.94
N ASP A 187 -0.66 -12.97 5.93
CA ASP A 187 -1.01 -11.57 6.11
C ASP A 187 -2.51 -11.45 6.36
N ASN A 188 -2.88 -10.72 7.41
CA ASN A 188 -4.27 -10.50 7.78
C ASN A 188 -4.51 -9.01 8.05
N PRO A 189 -4.75 -8.22 7.00
CA PRO A 189 -5.03 -6.79 7.14
C PRO A 189 -6.24 -6.49 8.02
N GLU A 190 -7.22 -7.40 8.10
CA GLU A 190 -8.40 -7.21 8.96
C GLU A 190 -8.04 -7.15 10.45
N ALA A 191 -6.91 -7.75 10.85
CA ALA A 191 -6.43 -7.66 12.22
C ALA A 191 -6.04 -6.23 12.62
N LEU A 192 -5.64 -5.38 11.66
CA LEU A 192 -5.35 -3.96 11.90
C LEU A 192 -6.60 -3.16 12.27
N TYR A 193 -7.78 -3.68 11.91
CA TYR A 193 -9.07 -3.05 12.15
C TYR A 193 -9.71 -3.50 13.48
N LYS A 194 -8.89 -3.79 14.48
CA LYS A 194 -9.34 -4.01 15.87
C LYS A 194 -8.88 -2.83 16.76
N GLY A 195 -9.79 -2.24 17.52
CA GLY A 195 -9.50 -1.10 18.42
C GLY A 195 -10.20 0.22 18.04
N ARG A 196 -9.87 1.31 18.74
CA ARG A 196 -10.55 2.62 18.54
C ARG A 196 -10.15 3.29 17.23
N ALA A 197 -8.86 3.29 16.86
CA ALA A 197 -8.38 3.78 15.57
C ALA A 197 -9.05 3.04 14.39
N ALA A 198 -9.26 1.73 14.53
CA ALA A 198 -9.94 0.91 13.56
C ALA A 198 -11.42 1.24 13.38
N ALA A 199 -12.16 1.41 14.49
CA ALA A 199 -13.56 1.81 14.44
C ALA A 199 -13.74 3.16 13.73
N ARG A 200 -12.80 4.10 13.94
CA ARG A 200 -12.78 5.38 13.24
C ARG A 200 -12.51 5.23 11.74
N LEU A 201 -11.53 4.40 11.36
CA LEU A 201 -11.24 4.12 9.94
C LEU A 201 -12.40 3.42 9.22
N GLU A 202 -13.03 2.44 9.88
CA GLU A 202 -14.20 1.75 9.34
C GLU A 202 -15.36 2.74 9.13
N LEU A 203 -15.59 3.65 10.08
CA LEU A 203 -16.57 4.70 9.96
C LEU A 203 -16.26 5.65 8.79
N ASP A 204 -15.01 6.11 8.68
CA ASP A 204 -14.57 6.96 7.56
C ASP A 204 -14.73 6.24 6.21
N ARG A 205 -14.40 4.95 6.14
CA ARG A 205 -14.60 4.11 4.94
C ARG A 205 -16.07 3.99 4.58
N LEU A 206 -16.93 3.69 5.56
CA LEU A 206 -18.37 3.55 5.33
C LEU A 206 -18.99 4.86 4.86
N ILE A 207 -18.56 6.00 5.41
CA ILE A 207 -18.98 7.33 4.94
C ILE A 207 -18.59 7.53 3.47
N LYS A 208 -17.32 7.31 3.10
CA LYS A 208 -16.87 7.42 1.71
C LYS A 208 -17.64 6.50 0.77
N ARG A 209 -17.92 5.26 1.20
CA ARG A 209 -18.70 4.30 0.40
C ARG A 209 -20.14 4.76 0.21
N ILE A 210 -20.76 5.33 1.25
CA ILE A 210 -22.11 5.94 1.16
C ILE A 210 -22.10 7.10 0.16
N GLU A 211 -21.11 7.98 0.21
CA GLU A 211 -20.98 9.10 -0.73
C GLU A 211 -20.88 8.62 -2.18
N LYS A 212 -20.01 7.63 -2.44
CA LYS A 212 -19.85 7.03 -3.77
C LYS A 212 -21.13 6.36 -4.27
N LEU A 213 -21.78 5.54 -3.44
CA LEU A 213 -23.03 4.88 -3.81
C LEU A 213 -24.16 5.88 -4.06
N ASN A 214 -24.20 6.99 -3.31
CA ASN A 214 -25.16 8.07 -3.56
C ASN A 214 -24.91 8.78 -4.89
N ALA A 215 -23.63 9.00 -5.27
CA ALA A 215 -23.29 9.56 -6.57
C ALA A 215 -23.68 8.62 -7.73
N GLU A 216 -23.33 7.34 -7.63
CA GLU A 216 -23.71 6.31 -8.61
C GLU A 216 -25.23 6.18 -8.73
N LYS A 217 -25.96 6.20 -7.59
CA LYS A 217 -27.42 6.18 -7.57
C LYS A 217 -28.03 7.36 -8.33
N ARG A 218 -27.54 8.59 -8.10
CA ARG A 218 -28.03 9.78 -8.81
C ARG A 218 -27.80 9.70 -10.31
N GLU A 219 -26.64 9.19 -10.74
CA GLU A 219 -26.34 9.01 -12.16
C GLU A 219 -27.30 8.00 -12.81
N LEU A 220 -27.56 6.88 -12.14
CA LEU A 220 -28.50 5.86 -12.63
C LEU A 220 -29.95 6.36 -12.65
N GLU A 221 -30.37 7.13 -11.64
CA GLU A 221 -31.68 7.78 -11.62
C GLU A 221 -31.83 8.76 -12.79
N GLY A 222 -30.77 9.52 -13.12
CA GLY A 222 -30.74 10.38 -14.30
C GLY A 222 -30.95 9.61 -15.60
N LYS A 223 -30.18 8.55 -15.83
CA LYS A 223 -30.32 7.68 -17.02
C LYS A 223 -31.71 7.03 -17.10
N LEU A 224 -32.27 6.64 -15.96
CA LEU A 224 -33.62 6.06 -15.90
C LEU A 224 -34.68 7.10 -16.27
N SER A 225 -34.52 8.35 -15.83
CA SER A 225 -35.41 9.45 -16.21
C SER A 225 -35.34 9.76 -17.70
N GLU A 226 -34.16 9.75 -18.31
CA GLU A 226 -33.98 9.94 -19.76
C GLU A 226 -34.69 8.83 -20.55
N LEU A 227 -34.50 7.57 -20.14
CA LEU A 227 -35.12 6.42 -20.81
C LEU A 227 -36.66 6.46 -20.72
N ASN A 228 -37.20 6.86 -19.56
CA ASN A 228 -38.64 7.01 -19.39
C ASN A 228 -39.20 8.13 -20.29
N ALA A 229 -38.50 9.26 -20.42
CA ALA A 229 -38.93 10.34 -21.31
C ALA A 229 -38.96 9.91 -22.79
N GLU A 230 -37.99 9.07 -23.21
CA GLU A 230 -37.98 8.48 -24.55
C GLU A 230 -39.14 7.49 -24.75
N LEU A 231 -39.41 6.63 -23.77
CA LEU A 231 -40.55 5.71 -23.78
C LEU A 231 -41.88 6.45 -23.89
N ASP A 232 -42.07 7.54 -23.14
CA ASP A 232 -43.28 8.36 -23.20
C ASP A 232 -43.46 8.98 -24.60
N THR A 233 -42.37 9.48 -25.19
CA THR A 233 -42.37 10.06 -26.54
C THR A 233 -42.75 9.01 -27.60
N ILE A 234 -42.17 7.80 -27.52
CA ILE A 234 -42.48 6.71 -28.43
C ILE A 234 -43.93 6.25 -28.24
N THR A 235 -44.39 6.12 -26.99
CA THR A 235 -45.76 5.69 -26.68
C THR A 235 -46.78 6.67 -27.25
N HIS A 236 -46.56 7.97 -27.05
CA HIS A 236 -47.40 9.01 -27.66
C HIS A 236 -47.42 8.88 -29.19
N ARG A 237 -46.27 8.62 -29.80
CA ARG A 237 -46.18 8.44 -31.26
C ARG A 237 -46.91 7.18 -31.75
N VAL A 238 -46.87 6.09 -30.99
CA VAL A 238 -47.62 4.86 -31.28
C VAL A 238 -49.12 5.13 -31.19
N GLU A 239 -49.59 5.83 -30.16
CA GLU A 239 -51.00 6.20 -30.00
C GLU A 239 -51.51 7.10 -31.14
N GLU A 240 -50.71 8.07 -31.59
CA GLU A 240 -51.04 8.90 -32.76
C GLU A 240 -51.25 8.06 -34.02
N LEU A 241 -50.36 7.10 -34.28
CA LEU A 241 -50.42 6.23 -35.46
C LEU A 241 -51.58 5.24 -35.40
N GLN A 242 -51.98 4.78 -34.21
CA GLN A 242 -53.12 3.87 -34.04
C GLN A 242 -54.49 4.53 -34.26
N ARG A 243 -54.56 5.86 -34.21
CA ARG A 243 -55.81 6.63 -34.41
C ARG A 243 -56.01 7.11 -35.86
N GLN A 244 -55.05 6.82 -36.76
CA GLN A 244 -55.16 7.04 -38.20
C GLN A 244 -55.71 5.79 -38.89
#